data_AF-A0A7V5EZC6-F1
#
_entry.id   AF-A0A7V5EZC6-F1
#
_cell.length_a   1.000
_cell.length_b   1.000
_cell.length_c   1.000
_cell.angle_alpha   90.00
_cell.angle_beta   90.00
_cell.angle_gamma   90.00
#
_symmetry.space_group_name_H-M   'P 1'
#
loop_
_entity.id
_entity.type
_entity.pdbx_description
1 polymer ?
#
loop_
_entity_poly.entity_id
_entity_poly.type
_entity_poly.pdbx_seq_one_letter_code
_entity_poly.pdbx_strand_id
1 'polypeptide(L)' 'MIVVADNMQITNRIIGKAVNEMNPGPIQEMAKKCEAAGAEMLDINSGPLSRDPEKKMAFLVESVQDVSDLPL' A
#
# COMPACT_ATOMS: atom_id res chain seq x y z
N MET A 1 -13.40 17.24 6.35
CA MET A 1 -13.52 16.06 5.46
C MET A 1 -12.16 15.41 5.47
N ILE A 2 -12.07 14.12 5.76
CA ILE A 2 -10.80 13.38 5.74
C ILE A 2 -10.75 12.61 4.42
N VAL A 3 -9.68 12.74 3.66
CA VAL A 3 -9.46 11.99 2.40
C VAL A 3 -8.58 10.77 2.68
N VAL A 4 -9.15 9.57 2.52
CA VAL A 4 -8.41 8.30 2.60
C VAL A 4 -8.25 7.74 1.20
N ALA A 5 -7.02 7.55 0.74
CA ALA A 5 -6.76 7.02 -0.59
C ALA A 5 -6.82 5.48 -0.60
N ASP A 6 -7.53 4.91 -1.57
CA ASP A 6 -7.83 3.47 -1.69
C ASP A 6 -7.03 2.78 -2.81
N ASN A 7 -5.97 3.41 -3.30
CA ASN A 7 -5.17 2.91 -4.42
C ASN A 7 -4.31 1.68 -4.08
N MET A 8 -4.11 1.39 -2.79
CA MET A 8 -3.16 0.40 -2.25
C MET A 8 -3.81 -0.97 -2.01
N GLN A 9 -4.52 -1.46 -3.03
CA GLN A 9 -5.25 -2.73 -3.00
C GLN A 9 -4.67 -3.70 -4.03
N ILE A 10 -4.56 -5.00 -3.71
CA ILE A 10 -4.01 -5.98 -4.68
C ILE A 10 -4.85 -6.18 -5.96
N THR A 11 -6.10 -5.72 -5.98
CA THR A 11 -6.95 -5.68 -7.18
C THR A 11 -6.36 -4.74 -8.23
N ASN A 12 -5.60 -3.72 -7.80
CA ASN A 12 -4.66 -3.00 -8.65
C ASN A 12 -3.49 -3.93 -9.01
N ARG A 13 -3.40 -4.30 -10.30
CA ARG A 13 -2.38 -5.25 -10.81
C ARG A 13 -0.95 -4.86 -10.47
N ILE A 14 -0.66 -3.56 -10.39
CA ILE A 14 0.68 -3.06 -10.03
C ILE A 14 0.99 -3.40 -8.58
N ILE A 15 0.06 -3.12 -7.67
CA ILE A 15 0.19 -3.42 -6.24
C ILE A 15 0.18 -4.92 -5.99
N GLY A 16 -0.75 -5.66 -6.62
CA GLY A 16 -0.82 -7.11 -6.50
C GLY A 16 0.47 -7.81 -6.93
N LYS A 17 1.09 -7.37 -8.04
CA LYS A 17 2.39 -7.87 -8.48
C LYS A 17 3.49 -7.51 -7.47
N ALA A 18 3.52 -6.26 -7.01
CA ALA A 18 4.49 -5.79 -6.03
C ALA A 18 4.48 -6.63 -4.73
N VAL A 19 3.29 -6.90 -4.18
CA VAL A 19 3.13 -7.73 -2.97
C VAL A 19 3.55 -9.17 -3.22
N ASN A 20 3.21 -9.75 -4.37
CA ASN A 20 3.59 -11.14 -4.67
C ASN A 20 5.10 -11.31 -4.92
N GLU A 21 5.76 -10.30 -5.49
CA GLU A 21 7.20 -10.30 -5.75
C GLU A 21 8.03 -9.69 -4.61
N MET A 22 7.39 -9.25 -3.52
CA MET A 22 8.02 -8.52 -2.41
C MET A 22 8.85 -7.32 -2.89
N ASN A 23 8.31 -6.58 -3.88
CA ASN A 23 8.96 -5.42 -4.50
C ASN A 23 8.34 -4.12 -3.96
N PRO A 24 9.05 -3.35 -3.11
CA PRO A 24 8.48 -2.17 -2.46
C PRO A 24 8.31 -0.97 -3.41
N GLY A 25 9.01 -0.95 -4.55
CA GLY A 25 9.07 0.21 -5.44
C GLY A 25 7.69 0.74 -5.88
N PRO A 26 6.80 -0.10 -6.44
CA PRO A 26 5.48 0.35 -6.86
C PRO A 26 4.55 0.78 -5.70
N ILE A 27 4.72 0.19 -4.52
CA ILE A 27 4.00 0.54 -3.30
C ILE A 27 4.41 1.94 -2.83
N GLN A 28 5.72 2.18 -2.75
CA GLN A 28 6.29 3.46 -2.36
C GLN A 28 5.93 4.59 -3.34
N GLU A 29 5.98 4.31 -4.64
CA GLU A 29 5.59 5.27 -5.68
C GLU A 29 4.11 5.64 -5.56
N MET A 30 3.23 4.67 -5.27
CA MET A 30 1.81 4.91 -5.08
C MET A 30 1.53 5.75 -3.82
N ALA A 31 2.17 5.42 -2.69
CA ALA A 31 2.03 6.20 -1.46
C ALA A 31 2.37 7.68 -1.67
N LYS A 32 3.52 7.97 -2.29
CA LYS A 32 3.93 9.34 -2.63
C LYS A 32 2.95 10.04 -3.57
N LYS A 33 2.36 9.32 -4.53
CA LYS A 33 1.34 9.87 -5.44
C LYS A 33 0.05 10.20 -4.72
N CYS A 34 -0.41 9.34 -3.81
CA CYS A 34 -1.60 9.59 -3.00
C CYS A 34 -1.41 10.80 -2.08
N GLU A 35 -0.27 10.89 -1.40
CA GLU A 35 0.07 12.04 -0.56
C GLU A 35 0.15 13.34 -1.37
N ALA A 36 0.83 13.32 -2.52
CA ALA A 36 0.89 14.48 -3.43
C ALA A 36 -0.47 14.88 -4.01
N ALA A 37 -1.44 13.96 -4.07
CA ALA A 37 -2.81 14.22 -4.49
C ALA A 37 -3.70 14.76 -3.36
N GLY A 38 -3.18 14.90 -2.13
CA GLY A 38 -3.90 15.45 -0.98
C GLY A 38 -4.58 14.42 -0.09
N ALA A 39 -4.15 13.15 -0.14
CA ALA A 39 -4.59 12.17 0.84
C ALA A 39 -4.11 12.53 2.25
N GLU A 40 -4.95 12.29 3.24
CA GLU A 40 -4.64 12.46 4.67
C GLU A 40 -4.39 11.11 5.36
N MET A 41 -4.83 10.00 4.77
CA MET A 41 -4.58 8.62 5.21
C MET A 41 -4.54 7.68 4.01
N LEU A 42 -3.96 6.48 4.17
CA LEU A 42 -3.80 5.47 3.11
C LEU A 42 -4.45 4.14 3.52
N ASP A 43 -5.52 3.72 2.83
CA ASP A 43 -6.11 2.40 3.02
C ASP A 43 -5.23 1.34 2.33
N ILE A 44 -4.79 0.31 3.07
CA ILE A 44 -4.00 -0.80 2.52
C ILE A 44 -4.77 -2.12 2.57
N ASN A 45 -4.69 -2.90 1.49
CA ASN A 45 -5.39 -4.18 1.40
C ASN A 45 -4.56 -5.24 0.68
N SER A 46 -4.06 -6.24 1.43
CA SER A 46 -3.33 -7.40 0.91
C SER A 46 -4.20 -8.42 0.17
N GLY A 47 -5.51 -8.19 0.11
CA GLY A 47 -6.51 -9.08 -0.45
C GLY A 47 -6.89 -10.24 0.47
N PRO A 48 -7.58 -11.27 -0.07
CA PRO A 48 -7.99 -12.43 0.70
C PRO A 48 -6.80 -13.16 1.34
N LEU A 49 -7.09 -13.93 2.39
CA LEU A 49 -6.10 -14.76 3.10
C LEU A 49 -5.41 -15.72 2.12
N SER A 50 -4.27 -15.29 1.59
CA SER A 50 -3.42 -16.06 0.70
C SER A 50 -2.30 -16.73 1.49
N ARG A 51 -1.33 -17.35 0.81
CA ARG A 51 -0.13 -17.87 1.49
C ARG A 51 0.63 -16.72 2.17
N ASP A 52 0.97 -16.92 3.44
CA ASP A 52 1.71 -15.99 4.31
C ASP A 52 1.03 -14.60 4.43
N PRO A 53 -0.23 -14.52 4.89
CA PRO A 53 -1.00 -13.27 4.88
C PRO A 53 -0.40 -12.20 5.81
N GLU A 54 0.11 -12.60 6.98
CA GLU A 54 0.79 -11.70 7.92
C GLU A 54 2.03 -11.08 7.31
N LYS A 55 2.85 -11.88 6.61
CA LYS A 55 4.06 -11.41 5.92
C LYS A 55 3.73 -10.39 4.84
N LYS A 56 2.66 -10.61 4.07
CA LYS A 56 2.23 -9.69 3.01
C LYS A 56 1.68 -8.39 3.57
N MET A 57 0.91 -8.45 4.66
CA MET A 57 0.42 -7.25 5.32
C MET A 57 1.57 -6.44 5.95
N ALA A 58 2.48 -7.10 6.66
CA ALA A 58 3.68 -6.46 7.22
C ALA A 58 4.51 -5.77 6.13
N PHE A 59 4.74 -6.46 5.00
CA PHE A 59 5.44 -5.89 3.86
C PHE A 59 4.76 -4.63 3.29
N LEU A 60 3.43 -4.62 3.18
CA LEU A 60 2.70 -3.42 2.75
C LEU A 60 2.87 -2.26 3.73
N VAL A 61 2.69 -2.52 5.03
CA VAL A 61 2.84 -1.51 6.10
C VAL A 61 4.24 -0.90 6.07
N GLU A 62 5.27 -1.73 6.14
CA GLU A 62 6.67 -1.32 6.16
C GLU A 62 7.02 -0.52 4.90
N SER A 63 6.63 -1.02 3.72
CA SER A 63 6.94 -0.35 2.45
C SER A 63 6.30 1.03 2.33
N VAL A 64 5.12 1.26 2.92
CA VAL A 64 4.49 2.58 2.92
C VAL A 64 5.17 3.51 3.94
N GLN A 65 5.38 3.03 5.16
CA GLN A 65 5.98 3.82 6.25
C GLN A 65 7.44 4.22 5.97
N ASP A 66 8.15 3.48 5.12
CA ASP A 66 9.48 3.87 4.63
C ASP A 66 9.49 5.20 3.85
N VAL A 67 8.35 5.65 3.33
CA VAL A 67 8.29 6.81 2.41
C VAL A 67 7.17 7.81 2.68
N SER A 68 6.28 7.55 3.65
CA SER A 68 5.18 8.43 4.00
C SER A 68 4.90 8.36 5.49
N ASP A 69 4.66 9.51 6.10
CA ASP A 69 4.24 9.64 7.50
C ASP A 69 2.71 9.64 7.66
N LEU A 70 1.95 9.49 6.56
CA LEU A 70 0.50 9.42 6.61
C LEU A 70 0.04 8.18 7.41
N PRO A 71 -1.03 8.31 8.22
CA PRO A 71 -1.64 7.14 8.86
C PRO A 71 -2.10 6.11 7.84
N LEU A 72 -1.96 4.83 8.20
CA LEU A 72 -2.56 3.68 7.51
C LEU A 72 -3.89 3.32 8.16
#